data_AF-A0A3L7TBA0-F1
#
_entry.id   AF-A0A3L7TBA0-F1
#
_cell.length_a   1.000
_cell.length_b   1.000
_cell.length_c   1.000
_cell.angle_alpha   90.00
_cell.angle_beta   90.00
_cell.angle_gamma   90.00
#
_symmetry.space_group_name_H-M   'P 1'
#
loop_
_entity.id
_entity.type
_entity.pdbx_description
1 polymer ?
#
loop_
_entity_poly.entity_id
_entity_poly.type
_entity_poly.pdbx_seq_one_letter_code
_entity_poly.pdbx_strand_id
1 'polypeptide(L)'
;ASIVILNTEDGDGLVQQGFSDTQLQWLDTTLGRLNARNRPIMLLFHRPLWDHAPTKWDTRVQPMLVKHGVDYVIAGHYHSLQWLPPRDGIPFLILGTCGGLNDQHPLAGHVQHVTFVVINEDGTIEPYHQIAGCTLPVDWVTKADQGTAYGIKGSRDAVVIRGAVADPLGKPCDSTIEVVLKNPLNQPVDFELRACTTPVPMSVVDRDAGGVIERVWTSRTQIDIANPATTDFNTPFTLELPTEVFTLAAKASKTVVVRVHAETQLVPPQPAPFEVIATFTDSKSRRVPITLRQRVPIARAVTLAPSIEAATAFPIAVWTWSEYDTREENAKVRIAAANALNGAASAMEISIDVPDQEFMGDANPSNAKSSLNDPLGDAVRLIFGEGAEAREYVITFDAETSAPVVRILAPDGSRLEATSAIGATFAKTSAAWHLSLIVAQSALPDGSTADGLRINIGVADNDNTYHTQWRWLAPRDLPVVLQQG
;
A
#
# COMPACT_ATOMS: atom_id res chain seq x y z
N ALA A 1 21.29 -0.96 -32.94
CA ALA A 1 20.30 -1.96 -32.51
C ALA A 1 18.96 -1.70 -33.16
N SER A 2 18.06 -2.68 -33.09
CA SER A 2 16.63 -2.57 -33.29
C SER A 2 15.95 -2.63 -31.93
N ILE A 3 15.01 -1.73 -31.68
CA ILE A 3 14.28 -1.66 -30.40
C ILE A 3 12.82 -2.01 -30.68
N VAL A 4 12.29 -2.97 -29.94
CA VAL A 4 10.90 -3.42 -30.03
C VAL A 4 10.21 -3.10 -28.72
N ILE A 5 9.09 -2.38 -28.80
CA ILE A 5 8.30 -1.98 -27.63
C ILE A 5 7.00 -2.79 -27.62
N LEU A 6 6.68 -3.41 -26.48
CA LEU A 6 5.48 -4.22 -26.31
C LEU A 6 4.53 -3.60 -25.29
N ASN A 7 3.23 -3.81 -25.52
CA ASN A 7 2.20 -3.42 -24.56
C ASN A 7 1.81 -4.64 -23.71
N THR A 8 2.16 -4.60 -22.42
CA THR A 8 1.85 -5.68 -21.46
C THR A 8 0.44 -5.64 -20.91
N GLU A 9 -0.36 -4.64 -21.29
CA GLU A 9 -1.78 -4.54 -20.94
C GLU A 9 -2.69 -5.00 -22.09
N ASP A 10 -2.12 -5.57 -23.15
CA ASP A 10 -2.83 -6.04 -24.35
C ASP A 10 -3.22 -7.53 -24.23
N GLY A 11 -3.54 -8.03 -23.03
CA GLY A 11 -4.04 -9.40 -22.84
C GLY A 11 -5.45 -9.59 -23.40
N ASP A 12 -6.21 -10.56 -22.90
CA ASP A 12 -7.64 -10.77 -23.27
C ASP A 12 -8.54 -9.61 -22.75
N GLY A 13 -8.25 -8.37 -23.16
CA GLY A 13 -8.86 -7.13 -22.69
C GLY A 13 -8.37 -6.67 -21.30
N LEU A 14 -9.05 -5.65 -20.76
CA LEU A 14 -8.78 -4.97 -19.47
C LEU A 14 -8.82 -5.89 -18.22
N VAL A 15 -9.00 -7.20 -18.39
CA VAL A 15 -9.22 -8.16 -17.30
C VAL A 15 -7.94 -8.89 -16.90
N GLN A 16 -6.98 -9.10 -17.82
CA GLN A 16 -5.72 -9.78 -17.51
C GLN A 16 -4.52 -9.16 -18.23
N GLN A 17 -3.48 -8.85 -17.45
CA GLN A 17 -2.18 -8.39 -17.94
C GLN A 17 -1.53 -9.50 -18.77
N GLY A 18 -0.95 -9.17 -19.93
CA GLY A 18 -0.44 -10.17 -20.85
C GLY A 18 -0.11 -9.63 -22.24
N PHE A 19 0.18 -10.56 -23.16
CA PHE A 19 0.29 -10.29 -24.59
C PHE A 19 -0.79 -11.07 -25.32
N SER A 20 -1.57 -10.39 -26.16
CA SER A 20 -2.53 -11.04 -27.06
C SER A 20 -1.84 -11.93 -28.07
N ASP A 21 -2.59 -12.90 -28.61
CA ASP A 21 -2.12 -13.73 -29.72
C ASP A 21 -1.75 -12.88 -30.94
N THR A 22 -2.50 -11.80 -31.18
CA THR A 22 -2.22 -10.85 -32.26
C THR A 22 -0.88 -10.14 -32.06
N GLN A 23 -0.58 -9.66 -30.85
CA GLN A 23 0.69 -9.01 -30.57
C GLN A 23 1.86 -10.00 -30.67
N LEU A 24 1.70 -11.23 -30.20
CA LEU A 24 2.75 -12.25 -30.30
C LEU A 24 2.99 -12.70 -31.75
N GLN A 25 1.95 -12.80 -32.58
CA GLN A 25 2.10 -13.09 -34.01
C GLN A 25 2.81 -11.94 -34.75
N TRP A 26 2.45 -10.70 -34.42
CA TRP A 26 3.15 -9.52 -34.92
C TRP A 26 4.63 -9.52 -34.49
N LEU A 27 4.89 -9.89 -33.25
CA LEU A 27 6.24 -9.96 -32.70
C LEU A 27 7.10 -11.01 -33.40
N ASP A 28 6.62 -12.24 -33.59
CA ASP A 28 7.36 -13.30 -34.32
C ASP A 28 7.73 -12.85 -35.74
N THR A 29 6.79 -12.21 -36.44
CA THR A 29 7.00 -11.69 -37.80
C THR A 29 8.03 -10.55 -37.80
N THR A 30 7.94 -9.64 -36.82
CA THR A 30 8.82 -8.48 -36.70
C THR A 30 10.24 -8.92 -36.38
N LEU A 31 10.41 -9.80 -35.39
CA LEU A 31 11.71 -10.32 -34.98
C LEU A 31 12.40 -11.07 -36.12
N GLY A 32 11.67 -11.86 -36.92
CA GLY A 32 12.25 -12.52 -38.10
C GLY A 32 12.84 -11.54 -39.12
N ARG A 33 12.19 -10.38 -39.33
CA ARG A 33 12.72 -9.31 -40.21
C ARG A 33 13.91 -8.57 -39.59
N LEU A 34 13.92 -8.41 -38.26
CA LEU A 34 14.99 -7.70 -37.55
C LEU A 34 16.25 -8.55 -37.45
N ASN A 35 16.12 -9.85 -37.18
CA ASN A 35 17.24 -10.80 -37.13
C ASN A 35 18.02 -10.80 -38.45
N ALA A 36 17.32 -10.75 -39.59
CA ALA A 36 17.92 -10.65 -40.92
C ALA A 36 18.80 -9.38 -41.14
N ARG A 37 18.70 -8.37 -40.26
CA ARG A 37 19.52 -7.16 -40.33
C ARG A 37 20.90 -7.32 -39.67
N ASN A 38 21.13 -8.42 -38.94
CA ASN A 38 22.37 -8.68 -38.20
C ASN A 38 22.81 -7.50 -37.32
N ARG A 39 21.85 -6.95 -36.56
CA ARG A 39 22.06 -5.88 -35.58
C ARG A 39 21.40 -6.30 -34.27
N PRO A 40 21.90 -5.85 -33.11
CA PRO A 40 21.34 -6.26 -31.83
C PRO A 40 19.86 -5.91 -31.70
N ILE A 41 19.07 -6.77 -31.07
CA ILE A 41 17.63 -6.61 -30.85
C ILE A 41 17.34 -6.51 -29.35
N MET A 42 16.66 -5.44 -28.96
CA MET A 42 16.23 -5.22 -27.59
C MET A 42 14.71 -5.15 -27.49
N LEU A 43 14.16 -5.73 -26.43
CA LEU A 43 12.75 -5.59 -26.08
C LEU A 43 12.58 -4.67 -24.86
N LEU A 44 11.57 -3.80 -24.93
CA LEU A 44 11.17 -2.88 -23.87
C LEU A 44 9.68 -3.05 -23.58
N PHE A 45 9.30 -3.15 -22.31
CA PHE A 45 7.89 -3.15 -21.91
C PHE A 45 7.68 -2.80 -20.44
N HIS A 46 6.43 -2.57 -20.03
CA HIS A 46 6.14 -2.15 -18.65
C HIS A 46 6.29 -3.31 -17.65
N ARG A 47 5.51 -4.39 -17.78
CA ARG A 47 5.48 -5.48 -16.79
C ARG A 47 6.47 -6.61 -17.10
N PRO A 48 7.25 -7.08 -16.12
CA PRO A 48 8.13 -8.24 -16.27
C PRO A 48 7.33 -9.55 -16.28
N LEU A 49 6.64 -9.83 -17.39
CA LEU A 49 5.71 -10.96 -17.51
C LEU A 49 6.36 -12.35 -17.54
N TRP A 50 7.69 -12.44 -17.50
CA TRP A 50 8.40 -13.72 -17.52
C TRP A 50 8.24 -14.55 -16.24
N ASP A 51 7.89 -13.92 -15.11
CA ASP A 51 7.55 -14.61 -13.86
C ASP A 51 6.02 -14.80 -13.69
N HIS A 52 5.22 -14.37 -14.68
CA HIS A 52 3.75 -14.38 -14.60
C HIS A 52 3.17 -15.64 -15.27
N ALA A 53 2.67 -16.58 -14.45
CA ALA A 53 2.22 -17.89 -14.92
C ALA A 53 1.17 -17.84 -16.07
N PRO A 54 0.16 -16.95 -16.05
CA PRO A 54 -0.81 -16.83 -17.16
C PRO A 54 -0.18 -16.51 -18.52
N THR A 55 0.96 -15.82 -18.55
CA THR A 55 1.64 -15.46 -19.80
C THR A 55 2.26 -16.69 -20.48
N LYS A 56 2.50 -17.78 -19.74
CA LYS A 56 3.17 -18.99 -20.23
C LYS A 56 4.47 -18.67 -20.97
N TRP A 57 5.24 -17.71 -20.44
CA TRP A 57 6.42 -17.12 -21.07
C TRP A 57 7.37 -18.19 -21.63
N ASP A 58 7.66 -19.20 -20.84
CA ASP A 58 8.62 -20.27 -21.11
C ASP A 58 8.26 -21.13 -22.33
N THR A 59 6.97 -21.23 -22.64
CA THR A 59 6.47 -22.05 -23.74
C THR A 59 6.03 -21.22 -24.94
N ARG A 60 5.75 -19.93 -24.75
CA ARG A 60 5.21 -19.05 -25.80
C ARG A 60 6.19 -17.98 -26.27
N VAL A 61 6.84 -17.29 -25.35
CA VAL A 61 7.61 -16.08 -25.62
C VAL A 61 9.10 -16.39 -25.71
N GLN A 62 9.65 -17.03 -24.67
CA GLN A 62 11.09 -17.32 -24.59
C GLN A 62 11.63 -18.06 -25.82
N PRO A 63 11.01 -19.16 -26.32
CA PRO A 63 11.54 -19.87 -27.47
C PRO A 63 11.56 -19.02 -28.75
N MET A 64 10.59 -18.11 -28.90
CA MET A 64 10.54 -17.16 -30.02
C MET A 64 11.65 -16.11 -29.91
N LEU A 65 11.94 -15.60 -28.71
CA LEU A 65 13.05 -14.66 -28.51
C LEU A 65 14.39 -15.29 -28.88
N VAL A 66 14.62 -16.54 -28.45
CA VAL A 66 15.82 -17.31 -28.79
C VAL A 66 15.91 -17.58 -30.30
N LYS A 67 14.80 -18.06 -30.91
CA LYS A 67 14.72 -18.33 -32.36
C LYS A 67 15.17 -17.14 -33.21
N HIS A 68 14.87 -15.92 -32.78
CA HIS A 68 15.16 -14.70 -33.53
C HIS A 68 16.38 -13.91 -33.03
N GLY A 69 17.15 -14.45 -32.10
CA GLY A 69 18.38 -13.80 -31.63
C GLY A 69 18.13 -12.48 -30.91
N VAL A 70 17.20 -12.44 -29.96
CA VAL A 70 17.03 -11.27 -29.09
C VAL A 70 18.20 -11.17 -28.12
N ASP A 71 18.80 -9.98 -28.01
CA ASP A 71 20.03 -9.75 -27.24
C ASP A 71 19.80 -9.16 -25.85
N TYR A 72 18.64 -8.54 -25.59
CA TYR A 72 18.33 -7.94 -24.29
C TYR A 72 16.85 -7.72 -24.07
N VAL A 73 16.39 -7.86 -22.82
CA VAL A 73 15.01 -7.53 -22.40
C VAL A 73 15.03 -6.60 -21.21
N ILE A 74 14.31 -5.48 -21.30
CA ILE A 74 14.20 -4.48 -20.23
C ILE A 74 12.72 -4.27 -19.87
N ALA A 75 12.41 -4.33 -18.58
CA ALA A 75 11.08 -4.01 -18.05
C ALA A 75 11.13 -3.05 -16.85
N GLY A 76 9.95 -2.67 -16.34
CA GLY A 76 9.80 -1.85 -15.14
C GLY A 76 8.78 -2.44 -14.17
N HIS A 77 7.78 -1.64 -13.79
CA HIS A 77 6.64 -2.00 -12.95
C HIS A 77 6.93 -2.23 -11.45
N TYR A 78 7.99 -2.95 -11.07
CA TYR A 78 8.23 -3.32 -9.67
C TYR A 78 8.86 -2.25 -8.78
N HIS A 79 9.18 -1.07 -9.33
CA HIS A 79 9.81 0.04 -8.58
C HIS A 79 11.08 -0.40 -7.82
N SER A 80 11.74 -1.44 -8.32
CA SER A 80 12.93 -2.02 -7.72
C SER A 80 13.85 -2.52 -8.82
N LEU A 81 15.06 -1.97 -8.85
CA LEU A 81 16.12 -2.33 -9.76
C LEU A 81 16.50 -3.80 -9.54
N GLN A 82 16.48 -4.60 -10.61
CA GLN A 82 16.82 -6.02 -10.55
C GLN A 82 17.56 -6.43 -11.82
N TRP A 83 18.78 -6.93 -11.65
CA TRP A 83 19.47 -7.68 -12.68
C TRP A 83 19.18 -9.17 -12.53
N LEU A 84 18.82 -9.81 -13.64
CA LEU A 84 18.56 -11.24 -13.69
C LEU A 84 19.71 -11.94 -14.42
N PRO A 85 20.11 -13.15 -13.97
CA PRO A 85 20.96 -14.02 -14.77
C PRO A 85 20.37 -14.24 -16.17
N PRO A 86 21.20 -14.33 -17.23
CA PRO A 86 20.70 -14.55 -18.58
C PRO A 86 19.86 -15.81 -18.68
N ARG A 87 18.71 -15.68 -19.35
CA ARG A 87 17.78 -16.76 -19.61
C ARG A 87 17.93 -17.20 -21.07
N ASP A 88 18.38 -18.44 -21.26
CA ASP A 88 18.75 -18.97 -22.58
C ASP A 88 19.73 -18.04 -23.34
N GLY A 89 20.66 -17.43 -22.62
CA GLY A 89 21.64 -16.48 -23.17
C GLY A 89 21.17 -15.03 -23.28
N ILE A 90 19.89 -14.75 -23.02
CA ILE A 90 19.31 -13.39 -23.11
C ILE A 90 19.33 -12.74 -21.72
N PRO A 91 20.02 -11.61 -21.50
CA PRO A 91 19.97 -10.85 -20.26
C PRO A 91 18.63 -10.14 -20.05
N PHE A 92 18.20 -10.05 -18.79
CA PHE A 92 16.97 -9.38 -18.37
C PHE A 92 17.28 -8.34 -17.30
N LEU A 93 16.67 -7.17 -17.43
CA LEU A 93 16.82 -6.06 -16.50
C LEU A 93 15.45 -5.49 -16.14
N ILE A 94 15.22 -5.29 -14.85
CA ILE A 94 14.09 -4.53 -14.34
C ILE A 94 14.63 -3.20 -13.84
N LEU A 95 14.11 -2.11 -14.38
CA LEU A 95 14.45 -0.77 -13.92
C LEU A 95 13.74 -0.48 -12.60
N GLY A 96 14.48 0.12 -11.66
CA GLY A 96 13.91 0.79 -10.50
C GLY A 96 13.09 2.03 -10.87
N THR A 97 12.81 2.86 -9.88
CA THR A 97 11.89 3.99 -10.00
C THR A 97 12.52 5.20 -10.71
N CYS A 98 11.70 5.99 -11.41
CA CYS A 98 12.02 7.34 -11.86
C CYS A 98 10.76 8.21 -11.70
N GLY A 99 10.67 8.92 -10.57
CA GLY A 99 9.54 9.80 -10.22
C GLY A 99 8.38 9.15 -9.44
N GLY A 100 8.40 7.83 -9.22
CA GLY A 100 7.49 7.14 -8.30
C GLY A 100 8.00 7.14 -6.85
N LEU A 101 7.18 6.73 -5.89
CA LEU A 101 7.55 6.74 -4.47
C LEU A 101 8.45 5.54 -4.12
N ASN A 102 9.45 5.78 -3.26
CA ASN A 102 10.41 4.78 -2.81
C ASN A 102 10.39 4.67 -1.29
N ASP A 103 9.98 3.52 -0.79
CA ASP A 103 9.82 3.29 0.64
C ASP A 103 10.97 2.49 1.27
N GLN A 104 11.64 1.63 0.50
CA GLN A 104 12.72 0.76 1.00
C GLN A 104 14.14 1.20 0.60
N HIS A 105 15.12 0.73 1.36
CA HIS A 105 16.51 1.14 1.21
C HIS A 105 17.03 0.92 -0.22
N PRO A 106 17.95 1.74 -0.74
CA PRO A 106 18.48 1.58 -2.10
C PRO A 106 19.07 0.19 -2.40
N LEU A 107 19.62 -0.48 -1.38
CA LEU A 107 20.11 -1.87 -1.50
C LEU A 107 18.99 -2.92 -1.71
N ALA A 108 17.74 -2.57 -1.46
CA ALA A 108 16.57 -3.38 -1.82
C ALA A 108 16.13 -3.14 -3.29
N GLY A 109 16.86 -2.33 -4.05
CA GLY A 109 16.55 -1.97 -5.45
C GLY A 109 15.73 -0.69 -5.59
N HIS A 110 15.28 -0.09 -4.50
CA HIS A 110 14.44 1.12 -4.52
C HIS A 110 15.31 2.38 -4.73
N VAL A 111 15.67 2.63 -5.98
CA VAL A 111 16.53 3.74 -6.41
C VAL A 111 15.82 4.62 -7.44
N GLN A 112 15.86 5.94 -7.22
CA GLN A 112 15.62 6.92 -8.28
C GLN A 112 16.84 6.96 -9.19
N HIS A 113 16.72 6.54 -10.44
CA HIS A 113 17.84 6.44 -11.35
C HIS A 113 17.41 6.56 -12.81
N VAL A 114 18.38 6.79 -13.69
CA VAL A 114 18.24 6.55 -15.13
C VAL A 114 19.19 5.43 -15.54
N THR A 115 18.82 4.63 -16.53
CA THR A 115 19.70 3.61 -17.10
C THR A 115 20.15 4.04 -18.48
N PHE A 116 21.47 4.09 -18.69
CA PHE A 116 22.05 4.28 -20.00
C PHE A 116 22.33 2.91 -20.61
N VAL A 117 22.03 2.78 -21.90
CA VAL A 117 22.35 1.57 -22.68
C VAL A 117 23.34 1.95 -23.75
N VAL A 118 24.57 1.44 -23.66
CA VAL A 118 25.60 1.62 -24.68
C VAL A 118 25.53 0.44 -25.63
N ILE A 119 25.48 0.72 -26.94
CA ILE A 119 25.56 -0.30 -27.99
C ILE A 119 26.86 -0.05 -28.74
N ASN A 120 27.82 -0.94 -28.56
CA ASN A 120 29.13 -0.86 -29.17
C ASN A 120 29.06 -1.20 -30.67
N GLU A 121 30.11 -0.85 -31.42
CA GLU A 121 30.19 -1.10 -32.87
C GLU A 121 30.15 -2.60 -33.22
N ASP A 122 30.68 -3.44 -32.33
CA ASP A 122 30.63 -4.89 -32.43
C ASP A 122 29.25 -5.49 -32.11
N GLY A 123 28.28 -4.66 -31.69
CA GLY A 123 26.94 -5.05 -31.30
C GLY A 123 26.76 -5.37 -29.82
N THR A 124 27.83 -5.33 -29.01
CA THR A 124 27.72 -5.60 -27.57
C THR A 124 26.85 -4.54 -26.89
N ILE A 125 25.96 -4.98 -26.00
CA ILE A 125 25.04 -4.11 -25.23
C ILE A 125 25.54 -4.03 -23.78
N GLU A 126 25.88 -2.82 -23.33
CA GLU A 126 26.42 -2.54 -22.00
C GLU A 126 25.57 -1.48 -21.28
N PRO A 127 24.60 -1.90 -20.44
CA PRO A 127 23.84 -0.97 -19.63
C PRO A 127 24.58 -0.62 -18.33
N TYR A 128 24.34 0.60 -17.84
CA TYR A 128 24.73 1.03 -16.50
C TYR A 128 23.69 1.97 -15.90
N HIS A 129 23.64 2.03 -14.58
CA HIS A 129 22.69 2.89 -13.87
C HIS A 129 23.38 4.16 -13.43
N GLN A 130 22.74 5.29 -13.68
CA GLN A 130 23.18 6.60 -13.23
C GLN A 130 22.20 7.11 -12.18
N ILE A 131 22.73 7.36 -10.99
CA ILE A 131 22.06 8.14 -9.95
C ILE A 131 22.77 9.49 -9.81
N ALA A 132 22.16 10.44 -9.10
CA ALA A 132 22.81 11.72 -8.84
C ALA A 132 24.16 11.50 -8.12
N GLY A 133 25.25 11.89 -8.77
CA GLY A 133 26.61 11.82 -8.22
C GLY A 133 27.29 10.45 -8.24
N CYS A 134 26.69 9.40 -8.81
CA CYS A 134 27.30 8.07 -8.84
C CYS A 134 26.78 7.20 -9.99
N THR A 135 27.68 6.39 -10.58
CA THR A 135 27.35 5.34 -11.55
C THR A 135 27.38 4.00 -10.82
N LEU A 136 26.34 3.18 -11.00
CA LEU A 136 26.22 1.86 -10.39
C LEU A 136 26.38 0.78 -11.47
N PRO A 137 27.00 -0.38 -11.15
CA PRO A 137 27.10 -1.50 -12.06
C PRO A 137 25.71 -2.08 -12.37
N VAL A 138 25.55 -2.75 -13.53
CA VAL A 138 24.26 -3.33 -13.93
C VAL A 138 23.69 -4.31 -12.90
N ASP A 139 24.57 -5.08 -12.28
CA ASP A 139 24.21 -6.12 -11.31
C ASP A 139 24.12 -5.56 -9.86
N TRP A 140 23.99 -4.23 -9.71
CA TRP A 140 24.00 -3.55 -8.41
C TRP A 140 23.04 -4.20 -7.40
N VAL A 141 21.85 -4.59 -7.86
CA VAL A 141 20.90 -5.42 -7.12
C VAL A 141 20.49 -6.59 -8.01
N THR A 142 20.75 -7.81 -7.55
CA THR A 142 20.32 -9.02 -8.27
C THR A 142 18.86 -9.34 -7.96
N LYS A 143 18.19 -10.09 -8.84
CA LYS A 143 16.84 -10.61 -8.59
C LYS A 143 16.75 -11.45 -7.31
N ALA A 144 17.81 -12.21 -6.98
CA ALA A 144 17.84 -13.02 -5.76
C ALA A 144 17.91 -12.14 -4.49
N ASP A 145 18.71 -11.08 -4.51
CA ASP A 145 18.80 -10.14 -3.38
C ASP A 145 17.50 -9.36 -3.20
N GLN A 146 16.90 -8.89 -4.30
CA GLN A 146 15.59 -8.23 -4.25
C GLN A 146 14.50 -9.20 -3.77
N GLY A 147 14.51 -10.45 -4.21
CA GLY A 147 13.58 -11.48 -3.73
C GLY A 147 13.72 -11.72 -2.21
N THR A 148 14.93 -11.61 -1.68
CA THR A 148 15.19 -11.70 -0.23
C THR A 148 14.62 -10.48 0.51
N ALA A 149 14.84 -9.28 -0.01
CA ALA A 149 14.25 -8.04 0.53
C ALA A 149 12.71 -8.10 0.52
N TYR A 150 12.13 -8.53 -0.60
CA TYR A 150 10.69 -8.69 -0.75
C TYR A 150 10.13 -9.79 0.14
N GLY A 151 10.89 -10.86 0.40
CA GLY A 151 10.52 -11.91 1.35
C GLY A 151 10.31 -11.40 2.78
N ILE A 152 10.96 -10.30 3.16
CA ILE A 152 10.66 -9.56 4.40
C ILE A 152 9.51 -8.57 4.19
N LYS A 153 9.62 -7.63 3.23
CA LYS A 153 8.62 -6.56 3.01
C LYS A 153 7.22 -7.10 2.78
N GLY A 154 7.08 -8.13 1.94
CA GLY A 154 5.80 -8.74 1.58
C GLY A 154 5.27 -9.75 2.60
N SER A 155 6.01 -10.06 3.67
CA SER A 155 5.57 -11.01 4.68
C SER A 155 4.59 -10.36 5.65
N ARG A 156 3.34 -10.84 5.64
CA ARG A 156 2.31 -10.42 6.60
C ARG A 156 2.60 -10.84 8.04
N ASP A 157 3.51 -11.80 8.23
CA ASP A 157 3.85 -12.33 9.56
C ASP A 157 5.18 -11.80 10.10
N ALA A 158 5.94 -11.02 9.32
CA ALA A 158 7.26 -10.54 9.76
C ALA A 158 7.15 -9.68 11.02
N VAL A 159 6.07 -8.91 11.13
CA VAL A 159 5.68 -8.18 12.34
C VAL A 159 4.19 -8.36 12.57
N VAL A 160 3.82 -8.85 13.74
CA VAL A 160 2.43 -8.97 14.19
C VAL A 160 2.30 -8.26 15.53
N ILE A 161 1.34 -7.34 15.64
CA ILE A 161 1.04 -6.65 16.90
C ILE A 161 -0.14 -7.36 17.57
N ARG A 162 -0.04 -7.61 18.87
CA ARG A 162 -1.15 -8.13 19.67
C ARG A 162 -1.47 -7.20 20.81
N GLY A 163 -2.75 -7.13 21.13
CA GLY A 163 -3.29 -6.19 22.11
C GLY A 163 -3.51 -4.81 21.51
N ALA A 164 -4.00 -3.92 22.35
CA ALA A 164 -4.29 -2.54 22.02
C ALA A 164 -4.20 -1.67 23.28
N VAL A 165 -4.02 -0.37 23.08
CA VAL A 165 -4.06 0.60 24.17
C VAL A 165 -5.45 1.22 24.26
N ALA A 166 -5.85 1.65 25.46
CA ALA A 166 -7.06 2.44 25.61
C ALA A 166 -6.90 3.79 24.88
N ASP A 167 -7.98 4.29 24.27
CA ASP A 167 -8.01 5.63 23.69
C ASP A 167 -7.84 6.68 24.81
N PRO A 168 -6.80 7.55 24.75
CA PRO A 168 -6.54 8.51 25.80
C PRO A 168 -7.45 9.75 25.74
N LEU A 169 -8.53 9.73 24.96
CA LEU A 169 -9.55 10.78 24.98
C LEU A 169 -10.21 10.88 26.36
N GLY A 170 -9.99 12.00 27.05
CA GLY A 170 -10.58 12.30 28.37
C GLY A 170 -9.99 11.52 29.54
N LYS A 171 -9.07 10.56 29.31
CA LYS A 171 -8.37 9.79 30.37
C LYS A 171 -6.96 9.45 29.90
N PRO A 172 -5.94 9.39 30.79
CA PRO A 172 -4.62 8.91 30.39
C PRO A 172 -4.67 7.41 30.10
N CYS A 173 -3.69 6.91 29.35
CA CYS A 173 -3.49 5.47 29.17
C CYS A 173 -2.05 5.06 29.49
N ASP A 174 -1.92 3.90 30.12
CA ASP A 174 -0.64 3.25 30.43
C ASP A 174 -0.89 1.74 30.29
N SER A 175 -0.39 1.16 29.20
CA SER A 175 -0.65 -0.22 28.82
C SER A 175 0.53 -0.80 28.05
N THR A 176 0.43 -2.08 27.68
CA THR A 176 1.44 -2.77 26.89
C THR A 176 0.83 -3.38 25.64
N ILE A 177 1.60 -3.40 24.56
CA ILE A 177 1.33 -4.21 23.38
C ILE A 177 2.45 -5.25 23.20
N GLU A 178 2.15 -6.35 22.54
CA GLU A 178 3.16 -7.33 22.12
C GLU A 178 3.50 -7.12 20.65
N VAL A 179 4.78 -6.95 20.34
CA VAL A 179 5.32 -6.93 18.97
C VAL A 179 6.00 -8.27 18.72
N VAL A 180 5.35 -9.11 17.92
CA VAL A 180 5.89 -10.42 17.51
C VAL A 180 6.69 -10.23 16.23
N LEU A 181 7.99 -10.43 16.33
CA LEU A 181 8.95 -10.42 15.23
C LEU A 181 9.14 -11.84 14.72
N LYS A 182 9.07 -12.03 13.40
CA LYS A 182 9.34 -13.33 12.76
C LYS A 182 10.31 -13.11 11.63
N ASN A 183 11.37 -13.91 11.57
CA ASN A 183 12.28 -13.93 10.45
C ASN A 183 11.70 -14.82 9.33
N PRO A 184 11.21 -14.26 8.21
CA PRO A 184 10.64 -15.06 7.13
C PRO A 184 11.72 -15.71 6.24
N LEU A 185 13.00 -15.39 6.43
CA LEU A 185 14.09 -15.83 5.58
C LEU A 185 14.73 -17.14 6.04
N ASN A 186 15.58 -17.69 5.17
CA ASN A 186 16.41 -18.86 5.43
C ASN A 186 17.82 -18.48 5.94
N GLN A 187 17.99 -17.24 6.41
CA GLN A 187 19.25 -16.72 6.95
C GLN A 187 18.98 -15.83 8.17
N PRO A 188 19.99 -15.56 9.03
CA PRO A 188 19.82 -14.63 10.14
C PRO A 188 19.40 -13.23 9.70
N VAL A 189 18.54 -12.59 10.50
CA VAL A 189 18.08 -11.22 10.30
C VAL A 189 18.14 -10.49 11.62
N ASP A 190 18.68 -9.28 11.60
CA ASP A 190 18.71 -8.38 12.75
C ASP A 190 17.47 -7.49 12.76
N PHE A 191 16.78 -7.41 13.90
CA PHE A 191 15.60 -6.59 14.09
C PHE A 191 15.88 -5.47 15.11
N GLU A 192 15.46 -4.26 14.77
CA GLU A 192 15.52 -3.08 15.63
C GLU A 192 14.13 -2.43 15.66
N LEU A 193 13.67 -2.02 16.85
CA LEU A 193 12.45 -1.22 17.02
C LEU A 193 12.86 0.21 17.31
N ARG A 194 12.28 1.18 16.60
CA ARG A 194 12.58 2.60 16.84
C ARG A 194 11.36 3.48 16.61
N ALA A 195 11.37 4.65 17.26
CA ALA A 195 10.36 5.67 17.00
C ALA A 195 10.49 6.17 15.57
N CYS A 196 9.36 6.52 14.95
CA CYS A 196 9.40 7.24 13.69
C CYS A 196 10.09 8.58 13.89
N THR A 197 11.04 8.90 13.02
CA THR A 197 11.73 10.18 13.01
C THR A 197 11.53 10.86 11.68
N THR A 198 11.75 12.18 11.62
CA THR A 198 11.78 12.88 10.35
C THR A 198 12.77 12.15 9.42
N PRO A 199 12.33 11.74 8.22
CA PRO A 199 13.19 10.92 7.37
C PRO A 199 14.50 11.63 7.02
N VAL A 200 15.59 10.89 7.15
CA VAL A 200 16.94 11.34 6.78
C VAL A 200 17.39 10.62 5.50
N PRO A 201 18.28 11.23 4.69
CA PRO A 201 18.93 10.53 3.59
C PRO A 201 19.55 9.22 4.07
N MET A 202 19.37 8.15 3.30
CA MET A 202 19.92 6.83 3.65
C MET A 202 21.38 6.74 3.22
N SER A 203 22.27 6.42 4.16
CA SER A 203 23.64 6.02 3.87
C SER A 203 23.67 4.59 3.33
N VAL A 204 24.35 4.40 2.20
CA VAL A 204 24.65 3.10 1.63
C VAL A 204 26.11 2.79 1.90
N VAL A 205 26.36 1.76 2.71
CA VAL A 205 27.68 1.20 2.90
C VAL A 205 27.86 0.06 1.90
N ASP A 206 28.77 0.28 0.95
CA ASP A 206 29.09 -0.62 -0.15
C ASP A 206 30.55 -1.08 -0.07
N ARG A 207 30.92 -2.03 -0.92
CA ARG A 207 32.29 -2.48 -1.11
C ARG A 207 32.67 -2.38 -2.58
N ASP A 208 33.72 -1.61 -2.87
CA ASP A 208 34.31 -1.53 -4.21
C ASP A 208 35.79 -1.90 -4.12
N ALA A 209 36.25 -2.81 -4.98
CA ALA A 209 37.62 -3.33 -5.01
C ALA A 209 38.20 -3.77 -3.63
N GLY A 210 37.34 -4.18 -2.69
CA GLY A 210 37.71 -4.58 -1.33
C GLY A 210 37.77 -3.45 -0.29
N GLY A 211 37.60 -2.19 -0.71
CA GLY A 211 37.45 -1.03 0.18
C GLY A 211 35.99 -0.77 0.55
N VAL A 212 35.73 -0.28 1.77
CA VAL A 212 34.40 0.17 2.18
C VAL A 212 34.15 1.56 1.60
N ILE A 213 33.07 1.73 0.85
CA ILE A 213 32.62 3.03 0.37
C ILE A 213 31.28 3.34 1.03
N GLU A 214 31.22 4.42 1.80
CA GLU A 214 29.96 4.97 2.28
C GLU A 214 29.49 6.06 1.31
N ARG A 215 28.26 5.95 0.84
CA ARG A 215 27.62 6.93 -0.02
C ARG A 215 26.31 7.37 0.61
N VAL A 216 26.13 8.67 0.80
CA VAL A 216 24.82 9.25 1.13
C VAL A 216 24.15 9.62 -0.17
N TRP A 217 23.03 8.98 -0.49
CA TRP A 217 22.28 9.32 -1.69
C TRP A 217 21.06 10.14 -1.33
N THR A 218 20.86 11.25 -2.05
CA THR A 218 19.55 11.84 -2.25
C THR A 218 18.80 11.07 -3.34
N SER A 219 18.76 9.73 -3.25
CA SER A 219 17.91 8.90 -4.13
C SER A 219 16.44 8.95 -3.69
N ARG A 220 16.13 9.82 -2.74
CA ARG A 220 14.81 10.18 -2.25
C ARG A 220 14.81 11.68 -1.94
N THR A 221 13.71 12.34 -2.26
CA THR A 221 13.37 13.66 -1.74
C THR A 221 12.56 13.48 -0.45
N GLN A 222 12.40 14.53 0.37
CA GLN A 222 11.51 14.47 1.55
C GLN A 222 10.08 14.03 1.16
N ILE A 223 9.65 14.36 -0.06
CA ILE A 223 8.37 13.96 -0.64
C ILE A 223 8.22 12.43 -0.65
N ASP A 224 9.30 11.69 -0.95
CA ASP A 224 9.25 10.24 -1.15
C ASP A 224 9.10 9.43 0.14
N ILE A 225 9.29 10.07 1.29
CA ILE A 225 9.51 9.40 2.58
C ILE A 225 8.70 9.98 3.74
N ALA A 226 8.36 11.26 3.67
CA ALA A 226 7.58 11.93 4.70
C ALA A 226 6.20 12.24 4.13
N ASN A 227 5.19 11.54 4.65
CA ASN A 227 3.81 11.98 4.54
C ASN A 227 3.37 12.43 5.95
N PRO A 228 3.41 13.75 6.25
CA PRO A 228 3.05 14.26 7.57
C PRO A 228 1.57 14.10 7.90
N ALA A 229 0.71 13.91 6.88
CA ALA A 229 -0.71 13.65 7.10
C ALA A 229 -0.97 12.24 7.65
N THR A 230 -0.11 11.29 7.31
CA THR A 230 -0.23 9.89 7.74
C THR A 230 0.77 9.54 8.83
N THR A 231 1.89 10.23 8.96
CA THR A 231 2.90 9.96 9.99
C THR A 231 2.92 11.08 11.02
N ASP A 232 2.28 10.82 12.18
CA ASP A 232 2.28 11.75 13.30
C ASP A 232 3.59 11.66 14.09
N PHE A 233 4.55 12.53 13.76
CA PHE A 233 5.81 12.66 14.48
C PHE A 233 5.67 13.33 15.86
N ASN A 234 4.53 13.97 16.14
CA ASN A 234 4.25 14.68 17.39
C ASN A 234 3.19 13.94 18.21
N THR A 235 3.14 12.62 18.06
CA THR A 235 2.14 11.77 18.69
C THR A 235 2.17 11.92 20.21
N PRO A 236 1.00 11.94 20.90
CA PRO A 236 0.96 12.07 22.36
C PRO A 236 1.39 10.79 23.08
N PHE A 237 1.62 9.70 22.34
CA PHE A 237 2.05 8.43 22.90
C PHE A 237 3.58 8.39 23.05
N THR A 238 4.04 8.00 24.24
CA THR A 238 5.42 7.61 24.51
C THR A 238 5.52 6.10 24.44
N LEU A 239 6.42 5.58 23.59
CA LEU A 239 6.67 4.14 23.46
C LEU A 239 8.03 3.82 24.09
N GLU A 240 8.04 2.91 25.07
CA GLU A 240 9.26 2.35 25.65
C GLU A 240 9.80 1.24 24.72
N LEU A 241 10.46 1.65 23.63
CA LEU A 241 11.04 0.73 22.66
C LEU A 241 12.41 0.22 23.14
N PRO A 242 12.73 -1.07 22.94
CA PRO A 242 14.05 -1.59 23.29
C PRO A 242 15.13 -0.94 22.41
N THR A 243 16.27 -0.61 23.01
CA THR A 243 17.44 -0.07 22.29
C THR A 243 18.35 -1.16 21.73
N GLU A 244 18.12 -2.42 22.10
CA GLU A 244 18.93 -3.56 21.65
C GLU A 244 18.48 -4.06 20.27
N VAL A 245 19.46 -4.51 19.48
CA VAL A 245 19.22 -5.18 18.20
C VAL A 245 19.09 -6.68 18.43
N PHE A 246 18.07 -7.30 17.83
CA PHE A 246 17.79 -8.72 17.97
C PHE A 246 18.20 -9.51 16.74
N THR A 247 19.21 -10.37 16.84
CA THR A 247 19.51 -11.33 15.76
C THR A 247 18.60 -12.55 15.88
N LEU A 248 17.70 -12.73 14.92
CA LEU A 248 16.86 -13.92 14.82
C LEU A 248 17.44 -14.89 13.78
N ALA A 249 17.66 -16.14 14.18
CA ALA A 249 18.00 -17.21 13.26
C ALA A 249 16.91 -17.40 12.17
N ALA A 250 17.24 -18.13 11.12
CA ALA A 250 16.31 -18.46 10.05
C ALA A 250 14.99 -19.02 10.62
N LYS A 251 13.85 -18.48 10.16
CA LYS A 251 12.49 -18.89 10.58
C LYS A 251 12.16 -18.71 12.07
N ALA A 252 13.08 -18.16 12.88
CA ALA A 252 12.84 -17.93 14.30
C ALA A 252 11.89 -16.74 14.52
N SER A 253 11.30 -16.69 15.72
CA SER A 253 10.47 -15.58 16.16
C SER A 253 10.87 -15.10 17.56
N LYS A 254 10.52 -13.86 17.87
CA LYS A 254 10.67 -13.26 19.20
C LYS A 254 9.50 -12.33 19.49
N THR A 255 8.97 -12.39 20.70
CA THR A 255 8.00 -11.41 21.19
C THR A 255 8.73 -10.36 22.01
N VAL A 256 8.43 -9.10 21.71
CA VAL A 256 8.87 -7.92 22.47
C VAL A 256 7.64 -7.28 23.08
N VAL A 257 7.67 -7.00 24.39
CA VAL A 257 6.62 -6.24 25.06
C VAL A 257 7.01 -4.77 25.02
N VAL A 258 6.14 -3.91 24.48
CA VAL A 258 6.34 -2.47 24.40
C VAL A 258 5.32 -1.81 25.32
N ARG A 259 5.81 -1.05 26.30
CA ARG A 259 4.95 -0.19 27.13
C ARG A 259 4.62 1.08 26.36
N VAL A 260 3.36 1.49 26.44
CA VAL A 260 2.82 2.66 25.77
C VAL A 260 2.09 3.51 26.80
N HIS A 261 2.49 4.78 26.88
CA HIS A 261 1.91 5.77 27.78
C HIS A 261 1.39 6.96 26.98
N ALA A 262 0.24 7.50 27.34
CA ALA A 262 -0.22 8.80 26.87
C ALA A 262 -0.97 9.55 27.97
N GLU A 263 -0.74 10.85 28.06
CA GLU A 263 -1.53 11.73 28.92
C GLU A 263 -2.95 11.90 28.39
N THR A 264 -3.85 12.44 29.23
CA THR A 264 -5.22 12.75 28.82
C THR A 264 -5.23 13.69 27.62
N GLN A 265 -5.90 13.27 26.54
CA GLN A 265 -6.08 14.06 25.33
C GLN A 265 -7.47 14.72 25.33
N LEU A 266 -7.53 15.94 24.80
CA LEU A 266 -8.79 16.67 24.59
C LEU A 266 -9.46 16.36 23.25
N VAL A 267 -8.69 15.81 22.30
CA VAL A 267 -9.15 15.37 20.99
C VAL A 267 -8.68 13.94 20.75
N PRO A 268 -9.42 13.13 19.97
CA PRO A 268 -9.01 11.76 19.69
C PRO A 268 -7.66 11.78 18.95
N PRO A 269 -6.63 11.10 19.46
CA PRO A 269 -5.32 11.13 18.81
C PRO A 269 -5.29 10.25 17.56
N GLN A 270 -4.30 10.49 16.72
CA GLN A 270 -3.91 9.55 15.66
C GLN A 270 -3.12 8.38 16.25
N PRO A 271 -3.14 7.21 15.59
CA PRO A 271 -2.33 6.08 16.02
C PRO A 271 -0.84 6.36 15.87
N ALA A 272 -0.12 6.22 16.99
CA ALA A 272 1.32 6.46 17.07
C ALA A 272 2.09 5.50 16.14
N PRO A 273 2.90 6.02 15.20
CA PRO A 273 3.69 5.20 14.32
C PRO A 273 5.03 4.80 14.98
N PHE A 274 5.52 3.62 14.65
CA PHE A 274 6.88 3.18 14.96
C PHE A 274 7.43 2.32 13.81
N GLU A 275 8.74 2.14 13.77
CA GLU A 275 9.41 1.35 12.73
C GLU A 275 10.03 0.09 13.32
N VAL A 276 9.90 -1.01 12.58
CA VAL A 276 10.74 -2.20 12.75
C VAL A 276 11.69 -2.27 11.58
N ILE A 277 13.00 -2.21 11.85
CA ILE A 277 14.05 -2.33 10.84
C ILE A 277 14.57 -3.76 10.85
N ALA A 278 14.32 -4.50 9.78
CA ALA A 278 14.82 -5.85 9.58
C ALA A 278 16.00 -5.83 8.61
N THR A 279 17.20 -6.17 9.09
CA THR A 279 18.44 -6.10 8.32
C THR A 279 18.99 -7.49 8.01
N PHE A 280 19.17 -7.80 6.72
CA PHE A 280 19.80 -9.04 6.27
C PHE A 280 21.12 -8.76 5.56
N THR A 281 21.88 -9.82 5.25
CA THR A 281 23.11 -9.73 4.43
C THR A 281 22.82 -10.26 3.03
N ASP A 282 23.15 -9.47 2.01
CA ASP A 282 22.92 -9.86 0.62
C ASP A 282 24.10 -10.64 0.00
N SER A 283 23.96 -11.04 -1.27
CA SER A 283 24.98 -11.81 -2.00
C SER A 283 26.34 -11.10 -2.14
N LYS A 284 26.36 -9.77 -1.98
CA LYS A 284 27.56 -8.92 -2.04
C LYS A 284 28.09 -8.56 -0.65
N SER A 285 27.62 -9.25 0.39
CA SER A 285 28.00 -9.01 1.79
C SER A 285 27.68 -7.60 2.30
N ARG A 286 26.64 -6.97 1.75
CA ARG A 286 26.12 -5.67 2.20
C ARG A 286 24.98 -5.90 3.19
N ARG A 287 24.80 -4.93 4.10
CA ARG A 287 23.74 -4.93 5.11
C ARG A 287 22.53 -4.21 4.53
N VAL A 288 21.43 -4.94 4.31
CA VAL A 288 20.23 -4.42 3.64
C VAL A 288 19.11 -4.22 4.66
N PRO A 289 18.82 -2.98 5.07
CA PRO A 289 17.71 -2.70 5.98
C PRO A 289 16.39 -2.63 5.22
N ILE A 290 15.38 -3.33 5.75
CA ILE A 290 13.98 -3.27 5.30
C ILE A 290 13.17 -2.60 6.41
N THR A 291 12.51 -1.51 6.05
CA THR A 291 11.70 -0.71 6.98
C THR A 291 10.26 -1.20 6.94
N LEU A 292 9.78 -1.73 8.06
CA LEU A 292 8.40 -2.17 8.27
C LEU A 292 7.73 -1.17 9.21
N ARG A 293 6.88 -0.30 8.66
CA ARG A 293 6.16 0.72 9.45
C ARG A 293 4.94 0.11 10.11
N GLN A 294 4.79 0.43 11.38
CA GLN A 294 3.79 -0.13 12.27
C GLN A 294 3.09 0.98 13.04
N ARG A 295 1.95 0.66 13.65
CA ARG A 295 1.18 1.61 14.45
C ARG A 295 0.63 0.95 15.69
N VAL A 296 0.56 1.71 16.78
CA VAL A 296 -0.07 1.24 18.02
C VAL A 296 -1.58 1.09 17.80
N PRO A 297 -2.17 -0.10 17.97
CA PRO A 297 -3.61 -0.28 17.92
C PRO A 297 -4.29 0.43 19.09
N ILE A 298 -5.34 1.21 18.80
CA ILE A 298 -6.12 1.94 19.82
C ILE A 298 -7.51 1.32 19.91
N ALA A 299 -7.88 0.84 21.09
CA ALA A 299 -9.22 0.37 21.40
C ALA A 299 -10.14 1.58 21.64
N ARG A 300 -10.84 2.01 20.57
CA ARG A 300 -11.72 3.18 20.62
C ARG A 300 -13.12 2.83 21.11
N ALA A 301 -13.67 3.70 21.95
CA ALA A 301 -15.09 3.78 22.24
C ALA A 301 -15.60 5.16 21.82
N VAL A 302 -16.74 5.19 21.12
CA VAL A 302 -17.36 6.44 20.66
C VAL A 302 -18.68 6.62 21.37
N THR A 303 -18.76 7.68 22.18
CA THR A 303 -20.00 8.12 22.81
C THR A 303 -20.87 8.85 21.80
N LEU A 304 -22.10 8.37 21.62
CA LEU A 304 -23.09 8.97 20.74
C LEU A 304 -23.56 10.31 21.31
N ALA A 305 -23.23 11.39 20.61
CA ALA A 305 -23.69 12.73 20.99
C ALA A 305 -25.18 12.93 20.64
N PRO A 306 -25.86 13.90 21.27
CA PRO A 306 -27.27 14.19 20.96
C PRO A 306 -27.51 14.83 19.58
N SER A 307 -26.45 15.30 18.91
CA SER A 307 -26.47 15.89 17.56
C SER A 307 -25.09 15.80 16.92
N ILE A 308 -25.01 15.92 15.59
CA ILE A 308 -23.74 15.92 14.85
C ILE A 308 -22.85 17.10 15.26
N GLU A 309 -23.43 18.27 15.54
CA GLU A 309 -22.69 19.47 15.95
C GLU A 309 -22.02 19.30 17.33
N ALA A 310 -22.62 18.51 18.21
CA ALA A 310 -22.06 18.17 19.52
C ALA A 310 -21.14 16.94 19.50
N ALA A 311 -21.08 16.21 18.38
CA ALA A 311 -20.31 14.98 18.27
C ALA A 311 -18.80 15.25 18.18
N THR A 312 -18.02 14.42 18.87
CA THR A 312 -16.56 14.45 18.78
C THR A 312 -16.13 13.98 17.39
N ALA A 313 -15.20 14.71 16.76
CA ALA A 313 -14.62 14.35 15.48
C ALA A 313 -13.46 13.38 15.67
N PHE A 314 -13.62 12.14 15.21
CA PHE A 314 -12.58 11.12 15.22
C PHE A 314 -11.86 11.04 13.88
N PRO A 315 -10.53 10.85 13.86
CA PRO A 315 -9.79 10.68 12.61
C PRO A 315 -10.04 9.29 12.01
N ILE A 316 -10.26 9.25 10.70
CA ILE A 316 -10.18 8.05 9.87
C ILE A 316 -8.74 7.96 9.38
N ALA A 317 -7.93 7.16 10.07
CA ALA A 317 -6.49 7.14 9.94
C ALA A 317 -5.97 6.00 9.07
N VAL A 318 -4.74 6.15 8.60
CA VAL A 318 -3.98 5.04 8.02
C VAL A 318 -3.61 4.07 9.14
N TRP A 319 -3.96 2.79 9.00
CA TRP A 319 -3.54 1.72 9.92
C TRP A 319 -2.50 0.80 9.29
N THR A 320 -2.66 0.51 8.00
CA THR A 320 -1.68 -0.18 7.17
C THR A 320 -0.97 0.85 6.33
N TRP A 321 0.34 1.00 6.53
CA TRP A 321 1.13 1.97 5.78
C TRP A 321 1.22 1.61 4.29
N SER A 322 1.14 2.62 3.42
CA SER A 322 1.37 2.48 1.98
C SER A 322 2.21 3.63 1.44
N GLU A 323 3.10 3.33 0.48
CA GLU A 323 3.76 4.36 -0.31
C GLU A 323 2.77 5.18 -1.12
N TYR A 324 1.58 4.66 -1.42
CA TYR A 324 0.58 5.32 -2.26
C TYR A 324 -0.46 6.12 -1.48
N ASP A 325 -0.29 6.27 -0.15
CA ASP A 325 -1.18 7.12 0.64
C ASP A 325 -1.13 8.58 0.15
N THR A 326 -2.31 9.15 -0.09
CA THR A 326 -2.49 10.55 -0.49
C THR A 326 -1.90 11.50 0.56
N ARG A 327 -1.52 12.72 0.15
CA ARG A 327 -0.87 13.69 1.04
C ARG A 327 -1.84 14.62 1.75
N GLU A 328 -3.15 14.41 1.56
CA GLU A 328 -4.20 15.05 2.33
C GLU A 328 -4.26 14.57 3.77
N GLU A 329 -4.67 15.50 4.65
CA GLU A 329 -5.02 15.23 6.04
C GLU A 329 -6.03 14.07 6.16
N ASN A 330 -6.01 13.38 7.30
CA ASN A 330 -6.99 12.33 7.56
C ASN A 330 -8.41 12.89 7.55
N ALA A 331 -9.32 12.15 6.91
CA ALA A 331 -10.75 12.35 7.02
C ALA A 331 -11.20 12.30 8.49
N LYS A 332 -12.32 12.95 8.80
CA LYS A 332 -12.89 13.00 10.14
C LYS A 332 -14.32 12.49 10.11
N VAL A 333 -14.69 11.75 11.14
CA VAL A 333 -16.06 11.26 11.33
C VAL A 333 -16.64 11.72 12.64
N ARG A 334 -17.92 12.09 12.60
CA ARG A 334 -18.77 12.40 13.74
C ARG A 334 -19.95 11.44 13.74
N ILE A 335 -20.34 10.98 14.93
CA ILE A 335 -21.45 10.04 15.10
C ILE A 335 -22.35 10.56 16.22
N ALA A 336 -23.63 10.66 15.93
CA ALA A 336 -24.65 11.11 16.86
C ALA A 336 -25.78 10.08 16.98
N ALA A 337 -26.45 10.10 18.12
CA ALA A 337 -27.71 9.40 18.30
C ALA A 337 -28.75 9.96 17.31
N ALA A 338 -29.71 9.12 16.91
CA ALA A 338 -30.77 9.55 16.00
C ALA A 338 -31.58 10.71 16.60
N ASN A 339 -31.76 11.79 15.82
CA ASN A 339 -32.64 12.88 16.20
C ASN A 339 -34.11 12.52 15.91
N ALA A 340 -35.01 12.86 16.82
CA ALA A 340 -36.46 12.66 16.66
C ALA A 340 -37.04 13.34 15.39
N LEU A 341 -36.36 14.35 14.85
CA LEU A 341 -36.73 15.05 13.62
C LEU A 341 -36.51 14.24 12.33
N ASN A 342 -35.68 13.20 12.37
CA ASN A 342 -35.33 12.37 11.20
C ASN A 342 -36.19 11.08 11.08
N GLY A 343 -37.34 11.06 11.77
CA GLY A 343 -38.28 9.94 11.78
C GLY A 343 -37.92 8.85 12.79
N ALA A 344 -38.94 8.17 13.34
CA ALA A 344 -38.81 7.23 14.46
C ALA A 344 -38.04 5.91 14.17
N ALA A 345 -37.46 5.75 12.98
CA ALA A 345 -36.83 4.51 12.51
C ALA A 345 -35.30 4.64 12.27
N SER A 346 -34.71 5.80 12.55
CA SER A 346 -33.27 6.04 12.45
C SER A 346 -32.56 5.53 13.71
N ALA A 347 -31.42 4.86 13.54
CA ALA A 347 -30.60 4.36 14.64
C ALA A 347 -29.48 5.34 15.03
N MET A 348 -28.87 6.00 14.05
CA MET A 348 -27.81 6.99 14.27
C MET A 348 -27.65 7.91 13.05
N GLU A 349 -26.93 9.00 13.26
CA GLU A 349 -26.46 9.91 12.21
C GLU A 349 -24.93 9.89 12.15
N ILE A 350 -24.38 9.89 10.94
CA ILE A 350 -22.93 9.89 10.71
C ILE A 350 -22.61 11.04 9.76
N SER A 351 -21.58 11.81 10.09
CA SER A 351 -21.05 12.87 9.23
C SER A 351 -19.57 12.61 8.98
N ILE A 352 -19.15 12.67 7.71
CA ILE A 352 -17.78 12.41 7.27
C ILE A 352 -17.29 13.63 6.50
N ASP A 353 -16.21 14.24 6.98
CA ASP A 353 -15.48 15.32 6.32
C ASP A 353 -14.18 14.76 5.73
N VAL A 354 -13.96 14.93 4.43
CA VAL A 354 -12.77 14.44 3.75
C VAL A 354 -12.06 15.61 3.07
N PRO A 355 -10.89 16.01 3.57
CA PRO A 355 -9.97 16.88 2.84
C PRO A 355 -9.50 16.12 1.60
N ASP A 356 -9.75 16.71 0.42
CA ASP A 356 -9.51 16.08 -0.87
C ASP A 356 -9.52 17.18 -1.95
N GLN A 357 -8.41 17.31 -2.68
CA GLN A 357 -8.26 18.31 -3.74
C GLN A 357 -8.75 17.82 -5.11
N GLU A 358 -8.93 16.51 -5.28
CA GLU A 358 -9.26 15.85 -6.54
C GLU A 358 -10.37 14.79 -6.35
N PHE A 359 -11.57 15.24 -5.97
CA PHE A 359 -12.71 14.33 -5.89
C PHE A 359 -12.98 13.57 -7.18
N MET A 360 -13.07 12.25 -7.06
CA MET A 360 -13.32 11.31 -8.15
C MET A 360 -14.60 10.50 -7.93
N GLY A 361 -15.59 10.70 -8.80
CA GLY A 361 -16.74 9.81 -8.87
C GLY A 361 -16.41 8.50 -9.61
N ASP A 362 -17.12 7.44 -9.26
CA ASP A 362 -17.06 6.14 -9.91
C ASP A 362 -17.75 6.21 -11.28
N ALA A 363 -16.95 6.13 -12.34
CA ALA A 363 -17.43 6.20 -13.73
C ALA A 363 -18.26 4.97 -14.14
N ASN A 364 -18.15 3.85 -13.41
CA ASN A 364 -18.94 2.67 -13.67
C ASN A 364 -19.19 1.88 -12.37
N PRO A 365 -20.15 2.32 -11.53
CA PRO A 365 -20.43 1.69 -10.25
C PRO A 365 -20.79 0.20 -10.40
N SER A 366 -19.81 -0.67 -10.10
CA SER A 366 -19.97 -2.11 -10.26
C SER A 366 -20.61 -2.75 -9.05
N ASN A 367 -21.61 -3.61 -9.25
CA ASN A 367 -22.20 -4.44 -8.20
C ASN A 367 -21.34 -5.65 -7.82
N ALA A 368 -20.13 -5.75 -8.35
CA ALA A 368 -19.17 -6.76 -7.93
C ALA A 368 -18.65 -6.47 -6.52
N LYS A 369 -18.35 -7.54 -5.77
CA LYS A 369 -17.68 -7.44 -4.47
C LYS A 369 -16.34 -6.69 -4.54
N SER A 370 -15.67 -6.69 -5.69
CA SER A 370 -14.38 -6.01 -5.88
C SER A 370 -14.43 -4.51 -5.52
N SER A 371 -15.58 -3.84 -5.72
CA SER A 371 -15.77 -2.42 -5.38
C SER A 371 -15.59 -2.12 -3.89
N LEU A 372 -15.66 -3.13 -3.00
CA LEU A 372 -15.37 -2.97 -1.56
C LEU A 372 -13.87 -2.87 -1.26
N ASN A 373 -13.04 -3.39 -2.16
CA ASN A 373 -11.59 -3.48 -1.97
C ASN A 373 -10.87 -2.44 -2.82
N ASP A 374 -11.34 -2.23 -4.06
CA ASP A 374 -10.71 -1.34 -5.04
C ASP A 374 -11.79 -0.62 -5.86
N PRO A 375 -12.49 0.35 -5.27
CA PRO A 375 -13.42 1.22 -5.99
C PRO A 375 -12.70 2.07 -7.05
N LEU A 376 -13.37 2.39 -8.15
CA LEU A 376 -12.79 3.17 -9.26
C LEU A 376 -12.70 4.69 -8.99
N GLY A 377 -13.31 5.15 -7.90
CA GLY A 377 -13.24 6.52 -7.42
C GLY A 377 -13.38 6.54 -5.90
N ASP A 378 -13.67 7.70 -5.33
CA ASP A 378 -13.80 7.87 -3.90
C ASP A 378 -14.97 7.06 -3.35
N ALA A 379 -14.76 6.52 -2.15
CA ALA A 379 -15.76 5.69 -1.53
C ALA A 379 -15.72 5.77 0.00
N VAL A 380 -16.88 5.51 0.59
CA VAL A 380 -17.03 5.26 2.02
C VAL A 380 -17.49 3.83 2.22
N ARG A 381 -16.86 3.11 3.14
CA ARG A 381 -17.26 1.77 3.54
C ARG A 381 -17.69 1.77 5.00
N LEU A 382 -18.84 1.17 5.27
CA LEU A 382 -19.41 1.08 6.62
C LEU A 382 -19.55 -0.38 6.99
N ILE A 383 -19.16 -0.73 8.21
CA ILE A 383 -19.31 -2.07 8.76
C ILE A 383 -20.02 -1.93 10.10
N PHE A 384 -21.17 -2.60 10.23
CA PHE A 384 -21.97 -2.65 11.46
C PHE A 384 -22.05 -4.09 11.97
N GLY A 385 -21.58 -4.33 13.20
CA GLY A 385 -21.45 -5.66 13.79
C GLY A 385 -20.11 -6.34 13.50
N GLU A 386 -20.01 -7.60 13.91
CA GLU A 386 -18.83 -8.45 13.74
C GLU A 386 -19.24 -9.86 13.28
N GLY A 387 -18.29 -10.60 12.70
CA GLY A 387 -18.48 -11.99 12.32
C GLY A 387 -19.50 -12.16 11.18
N ALA A 388 -20.25 -13.26 11.21
CA ALA A 388 -21.19 -13.63 10.15
C ALA A 388 -22.43 -12.70 10.07
N GLU A 389 -22.76 -12.01 11.17
CA GLU A 389 -23.91 -11.12 11.26
C GLU A 389 -23.58 -9.67 10.88
N ALA A 390 -22.30 -9.38 10.57
CA ALA A 390 -21.87 -8.05 10.19
C ALA A 390 -22.54 -7.60 8.89
N ARG A 391 -23.05 -6.37 8.87
CA ARG A 391 -23.62 -5.73 7.69
C ARG A 391 -22.62 -4.75 7.11
N GLU A 392 -22.27 -4.96 5.86
CA GLU A 392 -21.24 -4.19 5.17
C GLU A 392 -21.81 -3.41 4.00
N TYR A 393 -21.53 -2.11 3.98
CA TYR A 393 -22.02 -1.18 2.98
C TYR A 393 -20.87 -0.48 2.28
N VAL A 394 -21.07 -0.14 1.02
CA VAL A 394 -20.22 0.78 0.27
C VAL A 394 -21.06 1.89 -0.32
N ILE A 395 -20.53 3.09 -0.24
CA ILE A 395 -21.08 4.30 -0.81
C ILE A 395 -20.03 4.79 -1.79
N THR A 396 -20.36 4.75 -3.08
CA THR A 396 -19.58 5.39 -4.14
C THR A 396 -20.36 6.57 -4.66
N PHE A 397 -19.78 7.32 -5.58
CA PHE A 397 -20.44 8.49 -6.16
C PHE A 397 -20.54 8.33 -7.67
N ASP A 398 -21.67 8.72 -8.26
CA ASP A 398 -21.82 8.75 -9.71
C ASP A 398 -20.86 9.79 -10.32
N ALA A 399 -20.11 9.43 -11.37
CA ALA A 399 -19.11 10.34 -11.95
C ALA A 399 -19.69 11.61 -12.58
N GLU A 400 -20.91 11.57 -13.11
CA GLU A 400 -21.51 12.73 -13.80
C GLU A 400 -22.21 13.66 -12.79
N THR A 401 -22.96 13.10 -11.86
CA THR A 401 -23.83 13.85 -10.94
C THR A 401 -23.23 14.02 -9.55
N SER A 402 -22.18 13.27 -9.21
CA SER A 402 -21.64 13.13 -7.85
C SER A 402 -22.67 12.61 -6.82
N ALA A 403 -23.80 12.05 -7.28
CA ALA A 403 -24.82 11.53 -6.39
C ALA A 403 -24.33 10.26 -5.67
N PRO A 404 -24.56 10.13 -4.35
CA PRO A 404 -24.21 8.91 -3.61
C PRO A 404 -24.98 7.69 -4.11
N VAL A 405 -24.28 6.57 -4.27
CA VAL A 405 -24.82 5.26 -4.63
C VAL A 405 -24.54 4.28 -3.48
N VAL A 406 -25.57 4.02 -2.68
CA VAL A 406 -25.47 3.16 -1.49
C VAL A 406 -25.78 1.72 -1.84
N ARG A 407 -24.84 0.82 -1.49
CA ARG A 407 -24.99 -0.62 -1.72
C ARG A 407 -24.59 -1.42 -0.48
N ILE A 408 -25.22 -2.57 -0.29
CA ILE A 408 -24.93 -3.54 0.79
C ILE A 408 -24.33 -4.81 0.19
N LEU A 409 -23.39 -5.44 0.87
CA LEU A 409 -22.93 -6.79 0.55
C LEU A 409 -24.05 -7.79 0.82
N ALA A 410 -24.42 -8.58 -0.19
CA ALA A 410 -25.45 -9.60 -0.04
C ALA A 410 -25.05 -10.65 1.02
N PRO A 411 -26.00 -11.32 1.70
CA PRO A 411 -25.70 -12.27 2.77
C PRO A 411 -24.77 -13.42 2.38
N ASP A 412 -24.76 -13.81 1.11
CA ASP A 412 -23.86 -14.84 0.57
C ASP A 412 -22.43 -14.33 0.29
N GLY A 413 -22.20 -13.03 0.47
CA GLY A 413 -20.92 -12.36 0.27
C GLY A 413 -20.45 -12.31 -1.18
N SER A 414 -21.34 -12.56 -2.16
CA SER A 414 -20.99 -12.70 -3.58
C SER A 414 -21.02 -11.38 -4.36
N ARG A 415 -21.94 -10.47 -4.01
CA ARG A 415 -22.23 -9.25 -4.77
C ARG A 415 -22.77 -8.13 -3.89
N LEU A 416 -22.81 -6.93 -4.46
CA LEU A 416 -23.42 -5.75 -3.88
C LEU A 416 -24.85 -5.56 -4.40
N GLU A 417 -25.73 -5.05 -3.54
CA GLU A 417 -27.14 -4.78 -3.81
C GLU A 417 -27.50 -3.35 -3.43
N ALA A 418 -28.27 -2.65 -4.27
CA ALA A 418 -28.77 -1.33 -3.94
C ALA A 418 -29.67 -1.39 -2.70
N THR A 419 -29.58 -0.36 -1.85
CA THR A 419 -30.35 -0.31 -0.59
C THR A 419 -30.75 1.10 -0.23
N SER A 420 -31.89 1.24 0.46
CA SER A 420 -32.37 2.49 1.03
C SER A 420 -32.20 2.55 2.55
N ALA A 421 -31.51 1.56 3.16
CA ALA A 421 -31.31 1.51 4.60
C ALA A 421 -30.38 2.61 5.14
N ILE A 422 -29.65 3.30 4.25
CA ILE A 422 -28.82 4.45 4.58
C ILE A 422 -29.20 5.58 3.63
N GLY A 423 -29.73 6.67 4.18
CA GLY A 423 -29.91 7.93 3.45
C GLY A 423 -28.59 8.66 3.39
N ALA A 424 -28.14 9.07 2.21
CA ALA A 424 -26.86 9.73 2.01
C ALA A 424 -27.03 11.06 1.28
N THR A 425 -26.45 12.13 1.84
CA THR A 425 -26.41 13.47 1.25
C THR A 425 -24.97 13.91 1.10
N PHE A 426 -24.62 14.42 -0.08
CA PHE A 426 -23.25 14.76 -0.44
C PHE A 426 -23.13 16.25 -0.80
N ALA A 427 -22.04 16.86 -0.38
CA ALA A 427 -21.64 18.19 -0.78
C ALA A 427 -20.12 18.22 -0.99
N LYS A 428 -19.65 19.02 -1.95
CA LYS A 428 -18.22 19.19 -2.20
C LYS A 428 -17.83 20.63 -2.43
N THR A 429 -16.57 20.90 -2.17
CA THR A 429 -15.86 22.14 -2.47
C THR A 429 -14.65 21.80 -3.35
N SER A 430 -13.79 22.78 -3.63
CA SER A 430 -12.55 22.55 -4.37
C SER A 430 -11.41 21.93 -3.54
N ALA A 431 -11.59 21.74 -2.24
CA ALA A 431 -10.53 21.26 -1.34
C ALA A 431 -11.00 20.21 -0.33
N ALA A 432 -12.28 19.82 -0.39
CA ALA A 432 -12.88 18.84 0.49
C ALA A 432 -14.26 18.42 -0.02
N TRP A 433 -14.70 17.24 0.41
CA TRP A 433 -16.08 16.81 0.32
C TRP A 433 -16.62 16.35 1.67
N HIS A 434 -17.95 16.34 1.76
CA HIS A 434 -18.73 16.09 2.95
C HIS A 434 -19.85 15.09 2.65
N LEU A 435 -19.98 14.09 3.50
CA LEU A 435 -21.02 13.08 3.42
C LEU A 435 -21.80 13.03 4.74
N SER A 436 -23.10 13.31 4.66
CA SER A 436 -24.06 13.16 5.77
C SER A 436 -24.90 11.91 5.56
N LEU A 437 -25.00 11.07 6.59
CA LEU A 437 -25.66 9.78 6.55
C LEU A 437 -26.71 9.65 7.66
N ILE A 438 -27.90 9.19 7.28
CA ILE A 438 -28.96 8.78 8.20
C ILE A 438 -29.05 7.26 8.12
N VAL A 439 -28.69 6.58 9.21
CA VAL A 439 -28.63 5.11 9.27
C VAL A 439 -29.94 4.59 9.86
N ALA A 440 -30.70 3.82 9.09
CA ALA A 440 -31.94 3.20 9.58
C ALA A 440 -31.63 2.05 10.55
N GLN A 441 -32.57 1.73 11.45
CA GLN A 441 -32.47 0.57 12.33
C GLN A 441 -32.33 -0.75 11.53
N SER A 442 -32.93 -0.83 10.35
CA SER A 442 -32.80 -1.97 9.43
C SER A 442 -31.42 -2.10 8.78
N ALA A 443 -30.56 -1.09 8.90
CA ALA A 443 -29.18 -1.17 8.44
C ALA A 443 -28.26 -1.91 9.44
N LEU A 444 -28.71 -2.09 10.68
CA LEU A 444 -27.95 -2.77 11.72
C LEU A 444 -28.22 -4.29 11.71
N PRO A 445 -27.31 -5.11 12.28
CA PRO A 445 -27.59 -6.52 12.53
C PRO A 445 -28.89 -6.74 13.31
N ASP A 446 -29.56 -7.86 13.07
CA ASP A 446 -30.89 -8.11 13.64
C ASP A 446 -30.84 -8.15 15.17
N GLY A 447 -31.75 -7.42 15.82
CA GLY A 447 -31.82 -7.33 17.28
C GLY A 447 -30.74 -6.45 17.93
N SER A 448 -29.83 -5.87 17.16
CA SER A 448 -28.84 -4.93 17.68
C SER A 448 -29.43 -3.52 17.84
N THR A 449 -28.83 -2.72 18.71
CA THR A 449 -29.09 -1.28 18.83
C THR A 449 -27.78 -0.52 18.65
N ALA A 450 -27.82 0.80 18.50
CA ALA A 450 -26.61 1.59 18.40
C ALA A 450 -25.72 1.47 19.66
N ASP A 451 -26.29 1.25 20.84
CA ASP A 451 -25.52 1.07 22.07
C ASP A 451 -24.82 -0.29 22.10
N GLY A 452 -23.52 -0.29 22.41
CA GLY A 452 -22.67 -1.48 22.40
C GLY A 452 -22.35 -2.05 21.01
N LEU A 453 -22.88 -1.45 19.94
CA LEU A 453 -22.62 -1.89 18.58
C LEU A 453 -21.15 -1.67 18.22
N ARG A 454 -20.57 -2.67 17.58
CA ARG A 454 -19.24 -2.56 16.99
C ARG A 454 -19.32 -2.07 15.56
N ILE A 455 -18.55 -1.05 15.24
CA ILE A 455 -18.58 -0.42 13.92
C ILE A 455 -17.18 -0.17 13.39
N ASN A 456 -17.05 -0.12 12.07
CA ASN A 456 -15.89 0.50 11.44
C ASN A 456 -16.30 1.30 10.21
N ILE A 457 -15.58 2.39 9.97
CA ILE A 457 -15.85 3.34 8.89
C ILE A 457 -14.53 3.54 8.16
N GLY A 458 -14.53 3.25 6.87
CA GLY A 458 -13.39 3.43 5.99
C GLY A 458 -13.67 4.49 4.93
N VAL A 459 -12.63 5.23 4.55
CA VAL A 459 -12.62 6.15 3.40
C VAL A 459 -11.55 5.68 2.43
N ALA A 460 -11.94 5.56 1.18
CA ALA A 460 -11.08 5.40 0.03
C ALA A 460 -11.01 6.75 -0.69
N ASP A 461 -9.79 7.25 -0.82
CA ASP A 461 -9.42 8.48 -1.53
C ASP A 461 -8.69 8.02 -2.79
N ASN A 462 -9.36 8.08 -3.94
CA ASN A 462 -8.86 7.50 -5.19
C ASN A 462 -8.82 8.52 -6.33
N ASP A 463 -7.71 9.27 -6.36
CA ASP A 463 -7.36 10.24 -7.40
C ASP A 463 -6.89 9.58 -8.72
N ASN A 464 -7.51 8.46 -9.13
CA ASN A 464 -7.01 7.53 -10.16
C ASN A 464 -5.58 7.02 -9.87
N THR A 465 -5.25 6.86 -8.59
CA THR A 465 -3.98 6.24 -8.23
C THR A 465 -4.01 4.76 -8.58
N TYR A 466 -2.83 4.15 -8.75
CA TYR A 466 -2.73 2.76 -9.19
C TYR A 466 -3.37 1.75 -8.22
N HIS A 467 -3.58 2.14 -6.96
CA HIS A 467 -4.18 1.31 -5.91
C HIS A 467 -4.97 2.15 -4.90
N THR A 468 -6.24 1.77 -4.67
CA THR A 468 -7.03 2.40 -3.60
C THR A 468 -6.39 2.21 -2.23
N GLN A 469 -6.18 3.29 -1.49
CA GLN A 469 -5.75 3.24 -0.09
C GLN A 469 -6.93 3.49 0.84
N TRP A 470 -7.29 2.47 1.63
CA TRP A 470 -8.34 2.61 2.63
C TRP A 470 -7.77 3.12 3.96
N ARG A 471 -8.23 4.28 4.39
CA ARG A 471 -8.08 4.76 5.77
C ARG A 471 -9.27 4.29 6.60
N TRP A 472 -9.08 4.05 7.90
CA TRP A 472 -10.12 3.49 8.79
C TRP A 472 -10.21 4.23 10.12
N LEU A 473 -11.41 4.28 10.68
CA LEU A 473 -11.67 4.81 12.02
C LEU A 473 -10.90 4.03 13.12
N ALA A 474 -10.80 2.71 12.95
CA ALA A 474 -10.07 1.80 13.84
C ALA A 474 -9.45 0.63 13.04
N PRO A 475 -8.49 -0.13 13.61
CA PRO A 475 -7.98 -1.34 12.97
C PRO A 475 -9.13 -2.29 12.59
N ARG A 476 -9.02 -2.99 11.45
CA ARG A 476 -10.13 -3.83 10.95
C ARG A 476 -10.49 -4.99 11.90
N ASP A 477 -9.51 -5.49 12.65
CA ASP A 477 -9.64 -6.54 13.65
C ASP A 477 -9.98 -6.00 15.06
N LEU A 478 -10.06 -4.67 15.21
CA LEU A 478 -10.42 -3.99 16.45
C LEU A 478 -11.39 -2.83 16.16
N PRO A 479 -12.64 -3.13 15.76
CA PRO A 479 -13.63 -2.10 15.46
C PRO A 479 -14.00 -1.28 16.70
N VAL A 480 -14.52 -0.08 16.46
CA VAL A 480 -14.97 0.85 17.49
C VAL A 480 -16.20 0.29 18.20
N VAL A 481 -16.30 0.49 19.51
CA VAL A 481 -17.53 0.23 20.27
C VAL A 481 -18.32 1.53 20.44
N LEU A 482 -19.58 1.55 20.02
CA LEU A 482 -20.49 2.66 20.29
C LEU A 482 -21.04 2.59 21.71
N GLN A 483 -21.25 3.75 22.33
CA GLN A 483 -21.82 3.88 23.67
C GLN A 483 -22.88 4.98 23.69
N GLN A 484 -23.99 4.78 24.38
CA GLN A 484 -24.89 5.88 24.70
C GLN A 484 -24.21 6.90 25.62
N GLY A 485 -24.41 8.19 25.31
CA GLY A 485 -23.88 9.33 26.06
C GLY A 485 -24.76 9.84 27.16
#